data_AF-A0A1H7W6C8-F1
#
_entry.id   AF-A0A1H7W6C8-F1
#
_cell.length_a   1.000
_cell.length_b   1.000
_cell.length_c   1.000
_cell.angle_alpha   90.00
_cell.angle_beta   90.00
_cell.angle_gamma   90.00
#
_symmetry.space_group_name_H-M   'P 1'
#
loop_
_entity.id
_entity.type
_entity.pdbx_description
1 polymer ?
#
loop_
_entity_poly.entity_id
_entity_poly.type
_entity_poly.pdbx_seq_one_letter_code
_entity_poly.pdbx_strand_id
1 'polypeptide(L)'
;MNIEGIKDTDTQRHIYTHSLKPEDNKASRSTFLEIFNSRAQDYVQDKRPCEYFDLADQNGFISYKSAVFVCNHKNNTLELGNCSDERNCIRVKLSKGGSLLVNRDNIDDLLMSIGMFSAKDQGLIMQAVMKDKMAQAAKQKSEEHEEVDKLMDMVKDE
;
A
#
# COMPACT_ATOMS: atom_id res chain seq x y z
N MET A 1 -33.77 48.48 -16.94
CA MET A 1 -33.15 47.17 -17.26
C MET A 1 -33.38 46.28 -16.07
N ASN A 2 -34.27 45.29 -16.22
CA ASN A 2 -34.60 44.32 -15.18
C ASN A 2 -33.54 43.20 -15.24
N ILE A 3 -32.88 42.92 -14.13
CA ILE A 3 -32.03 41.72 -13.99
C ILE A 3 -32.83 40.73 -13.15
N GLU A 4 -33.48 39.81 -13.82
CA GLU A 4 -34.12 38.65 -13.20
C GLU A 4 -33.09 37.56 -12.89
N GLY A 5 -33.14 37.07 -11.65
CA GLY A 5 -33.00 35.65 -11.33
C GLY A 5 -31.65 34.97 -11.54
N ILE A 6 -30.79 35.01 -10.51
CA ILE A 6 -29.89 33.88 -10.24
C ILE A 6 -30.57 33.06 -9.15
N LYS A 7 -31.21 31.95 -9.56
CA LYS A 7 -31.74 30.96 -8.64
C LYS A 7 -30.56 30.21 -8.02
N ASP A 8 -30.39 30.35 -6.71
CA ASP A 8 -29.60 29.42 -5.91
C ASP A 8 -30.11 28.00 -6.18
N THR A 9 -29.34 27.24 -6.96
CA THR A 9 -29.56 25.81 -7.08
C THR A 9 -28.68 25.15 -6.03
N ASP A 10 -29.28 25.03 -4.84
CA ASP A 10 -28.85 24.11 -3.79
C ASP A 10 -28.80 22.70 -4.39
N THR A 11 -27.66 22.38 -5.00
CA THR A 11 -27.38 21.05 -5.54
C THR A 11 -27.02 20.21 -4.33
N GLN A 12 -28.08 19.78 -3.65
CA GLN A 12 -28.09 18.82 -2.57
C GLN A 12 -27.36 17.56 -3.06
N ARG A 13 -26.04 17.51 -2.84
CA ARG A 13 -25.24 16.30 -3.03
C ARG A 13 -25.75 15.28 -2.04
N HIS A 14 -26.74 14.50 -2.46
CA HIS A 14 -27.16 13.29 -1.78
C HIS A 14 -25.97 12.33 -1.82
N ILE A 15 -25.15 12.40 -0.77
CA ILE A 15 -24.29 11.31 -0.37
C ILE A 15 -25.25 10.15 -0.09
N TYR A 16 -25.30 9.17 -1.00
CA TYR A 16 -25.94 7.89 -0.70
C TYR A 16 -25.12 7.19 0.37
N THR A 17 -25.30 7.58 1.64
CA THR A 17 -25.07 6.68 2.74
C THR A 17 -26.26 5.72 2.75
N HIS A 18 -26.19 4.66 1.97
CA HIS A 18 -26.99 3.48 2.29
C HIS A 18 -26.46 2.99 3.63
N SER A 19 -27.15 3.39 4.71
CA SER A 19 -27.05 2.74 6.01
C SER A 19 -27.29 1.26 5.76
N LEU A 20 -26.20 0.49 5.74
CA LEU A 20 -26.26 -0.96 5.76
C LEU A 20 -26.91 -1.33 7.09
N LYS A 21 -28.21 -1.57 7.06
CA LYS A 21 -28.86 -2.34 8.12
C LYS A 21 -28.15 -3.69 8.16
N PRO A 22 -27.78 -4.20 9.35
CA PRO A 22 -27.12 -5.49 9.46
C PRO A 22 -28.17 -6.56 9.22
N GLU A 23 -28.47 -6.84 7.96
CA GLU A 23 -29.16 -8.05 7.57
C GLU A 23 -28.08 -9.09 7.30
N ASP A 24 -28.08 -10.12 8.14
CA ASP A 24 -27.15 -11.23 8.19
C ASP A 24 -26.94 -11.89 6.82
N ASN A 25 -25.94 -11.44 6.07
CA ASN A 25 -25.43 -12.20 4.95
C ASN A 25 -23.90 -12.21 4.92
N LYS A 26 -23.34 -13.22 5.59
CA LYS A 26 -21.91 -13.54 5.64
C LYS A 26 -21.28 -13.71 4.25
N ALA A 27 -22.07 -13.93 3.19
CA ALA A 27 -21.57 -14.11 1.82
C ALA A 27 -21.24 -12.81 1.07
N SER A 28 -21.68 -11.63 1.54
CA SER A 28 -21.41 -10.37 0.83
C SER A 28 -20.09 -9.70 1.24
N ARG A 29 -19.64 -9.94 2.49
CA ARG A 29 -18.32 -9.47 2.97
C ARG A 29 -17.17 -10.27 2.36
N SER A 30 -17.38 -11.56 2.04
CA SER A 30 -16.36 -12.39 1.40
C SER A 30 -16.06 -11.90 -0.02
N THR A 31 -17.07 -11.51 -0.81
CA THR A 31 -16.89 -11.11 -2.21
C THR A 31 -16.04 -9.86 -2.37
N PHE A 32 -16.20 -8.84 -1.52
CA PHE A 32 -15.39 -7.62 -1.64
C PHE A 32 -13.93 -7.85 -1.24
N LEU A 33 -13.68 -8.59 -0.14
CA LEU A 33 -12.32 -8.97 0.26
C LEU A 33 -11.68 -9.94 -0.73
N GLU A 34 -12.43 -10.88 -1.30
CA GLU A 34 -11.97 -11.80 -2.34
C GLU A 34 -11.69 -11.08 -3.66
N ILE A 35 -12.44 -10.05 -4.04
CA ILE A 35 -12.12 -9.22 -5.22
C ILE A 35 -10.85 -8.39 -4.97
N PHE A 36 -10.66 -7.90 -3.73
CA PHE A 36 -9.47 -7.13 -3.37
C PHE A 36 -8.23 -8.02 -3.26
N ASN A 37 -8.38 -9.24 -2.73
CA ASN A 37 -7.33 -10.25 -2.59
C ASN A 37 -7.03 -10.98 -3.91
N SER A 38 -8.02 -11.23 -4.77
CA SER A 38 -7.80 -11.83 -6.10
C SER A 38 -6.98 -10.90 -7.00
N ARG A 39 -7.14 -9.58 -6.87
CA ARG A 39 -6.23 -8.60 -7.50
C ARG A 39 -4.80 -8.60 -6.94
N ALA A 40 -4.58 -9.12 -5.73
CA ALA A 40 -3.24 -9.37 -5.20
C ALA A 40 -2.61 -10.64 -5.81
N GLN A 41 -3.42 -11.55 -6.35
CA GLN A 41 -2.99 -12.79 -7.02
C GLN A 41 -2.87 -12.66 -8.54
N ASP A 42 -3.45 -11.62 -9.14
CA ASP A 42 -3.12 -11.18 -10.49
C ASP A 42 -1.74 -10.49 -10.54
N TYR A 43 -0.71 -11.22 -10.07
CA TYR A 43 0.63 -11.15 -10.62
C TYR A 43 0.59 -11.63 -12.07
N VAL A 44 -0.19 -10.95 -12.92
CA VAL A 44 0.06 -10.92 -14.35
C VAL A 44 1.48 -10.37 -14.42
N GLN A 45 2.41 -11.28 -14.75
CA GLN A 45 3.83 -11.03 -14.95
C GLN A 45 3.94 -9.87 -15.93
N ASP A 46 3.97 -8.65 -15.40
CA ASP A 46 4.14 -7.45 -16.19
C ASP A 46 5.58 -7.49 -16.67
N LYS A 47 5.78 -8.09 -17.85
CA LYS A 47 7.09 -8.31 -18.45
C LYS A 47 7.75 -7.01 -18.92
N ARG A 48 7.04 -5.88 -18.82
CA ARG A 48 7.61 -4.58 -19.14
C ARG A 48 8.72 -4.29 -18.12
N PRO A 49 9.93 -3.91 -18.58
CA PRO A 49 11.00 -3.54 -17.68
C PRO A 49 10.58 -2.36 -16.81
N CYS A 50 11.10 -2.30 -15.60
CA CYS A 50 10.93 -1.16 -14.71
C CYS A 50 11.48 0.10 -15.39
N GLU A 51 10.62 1.10 -15.62
CA GLU A 51 11.00 2.37 -16.30
C GLU A 51 12.12 3.11 -15.55
N TYR A 52 12.20 2.94 -14.24
CA TYR A 52 13.21 3.61 -13.42
C TYR A 52 14.62 3.04 -13.62
N PHE A 53 14.78 1.88 -14.26
CA PHE A 53 16.11 1.32 -14.57
C PHE A 53 16.93 2.23 -15.48
N ASP A 54 16.30 3.05 -16.31
CA ASP A 54 16.99 4.02 -17.18
C ASP A 54 17.69 5.14 -16.39
N LEU A 55 17.38 5.30 -15.10
CA LEU A 55 18.01 6.27 -14.21
C LEU A 55 19.27 5.71 -13.52
N ALA A 56 19.59 4.43 -13.73
CA ALA A 56 20.70 3.77 -13.07
C ALA A 56 22.06 4.20 -13.64
N ASP A 57 23.06 4.21 -12.77
CA ASP A 57 24.45 4.32 -13.16
C ASP A 57 24.97 3.01 -13.80
N GLN A 58 26.25 3.01 -14.18
CA GLN A 58 26.91 1.86 -14.82
C GLN A 58 26.95 0.61 -13.93
N ASN A 59 26.76 0.77 -12.62
CA ASN A 59 26.77 -0.31 -11.63
C ASN A 59 25.35 -0.80 -11.29
N GLY A 60 24.30 -0.22 -11.88
CA GLY A 60 22.92 -0.57 -11.60
C GLY A 60 22.35 0.10 -10.35
N PHE A 61 22.95 1.20 -9.88
CA PHE A 61 22.43 1.96 -8.73
C PHE A 61 21.78 3.27 -9.17
N ILE A 62 20.72 3.66 -8.48
CA ILE A 62 20.11 4.99 -8.61
C ILE A 62 20.32 5.72 -7.29
N SER A 63 21.11 6.79 -7.30
CA SER A 63 21.28 7.67 -6.14
C SER A 63 20.36 8.87 -6.26
N TYR A 64 19.43 9.03 -5.32
CA TYR A 64 18.50 10.15 -5.31
C TYR A 64 18.29 10.67 -3.87
N LYS A 65 18.78 11.88 -3.59
CA LYS A 65 18.83 12.45 -2.25
C LYS A 65 19.57 11.51 -1.27
N SER A 66 18.94 11.08 -0.17
CA SER A 66 19.53 10.14 0.80
C SER A 66 19.35 8.66 0.44
N ALA A 67 18.55 8.35 -0.59
CA ALA A 67 18.24 6.98 -0.96
C ALA A 67 19.15 6.47 -2.09
N VAL A 68 19.63 5.24 -1.94
CA VAL A 68 20.31 4.49 -3.00
C VAL A 68 19.45 3.28 -3.33
N PHE A 69 18.95 3.24 -4.56
CA PHE A 69 18.17 2.12 -5.07
C PHE A 69 19.05 1.18 -5.88
N VAL A 70 18.76 -0.12 -5.82
CA VAL A 70 19.43 -1.16 -6.59
C VAL A 70 18.48 -1.66 -7.67
N CYS A 71 18.94 -1.63 -8.92
CA CYS A 71 18.20 -2.16 -10.06
C CYS A 71 18.44 -3.66 -10.19
N ASN A 72 17.49 -4.46 -9.72
CA ASN A 72 17.52 -5.90 -9.89
C ASN A 72 16.79 -6.30 -11.19
N HIS A 73 17.55 -6.32 -12.28
CA HIS A 73 17.05 -6.67 -13.61
C HIS A 73 16.53 -8.11 -13.71
N LYS A 74 17.04 -9.04 -12.88
CA LYS A 74 16.61 -10.45 -12.89
C LYS A 74 15.17 -10.59 -12.40
N ASN A 75 14.84 -9.87 -11.33
CA ASN A 75 13.51 -9.91 -10.71
C ASN A 75 12.59 -8.78 -11.19
N ASN A 76 13.10 -7.88 -12.05
CA ASN A 76 12.43 -6.66 -12.49
C ASN A 76 11.98 -5.79 -11.30
N THR A 77 12.86 -5.70 -10.29
CA THR A 77 12.62 -4.97 -9.04
C THR A 77 13.58 -3.80 -8.88
N LEU A 78 13.04 -2.67 -8.43
CA LEU A 78 13.81 -1.59 -7.87
C LEU A 78 13.84 -1.76 -6.36
N GLU A 79 15.01 -1.95 -5.77
CA GLU A 79 15.14 -2.31 -4.36
C GLU A 79 15.71 -1.16 -3.54
N LEU A 80 15.14 -0.89 -2.37
CA LEU A 80 15.65 0.10 -1.41
C LEU A 80 15.91 -0.57 -0.06
N GLY A 81 17.15 -0.49 0.39
CA GLY A 81 17.60 -1.15 1.62
C GLY A 81 17.85 -2.65 1.44
N ASN A 82 18.10 -3.35 2.56
CA ASN A 82 18.38 -4.78 2.54
C ASN A 82 17.08 -5.59 2.38
N CYS A 83 16.79 -6.05 1.18
CA CYS A 83 15.59 -6.83 0.88
C CYS A 83 15.82 -8.36 0.84
N SER A 84 16.85 -8.87 1.53
CA SER A 84 17.16 -10.31 1.57
C SER A 84 16.04 -11.14 2.20
N ASP A 85 15.32 -10.58 3.17
CA ASP A 85 14.09 -11.16 3.70
C ASP A 85 12.88 -10.38 3.20
N GLU A 86 12.20 -10.90 2.17
CA GLU A 86 11.02 -10.26 1.59
C GLU A 86 9.90 -10.04 2.61
N ARG A 87 9.86 -10.82 3.70
CA ARG A 87 8.87 -10.63 4.76
C ARG A 87 9.06 -9.31 5.48
N ASN A 88 10.27 -8.73 5.47
CA ASN A 88 10.56 -7.42 6.05
C ASN A 88 10.42 -6.26 5.03
N CYS A 89 9.86 -6.54 3.86
CA CYS A 89 9.76 -5.59 2.77
C CYS A 89 8.31 -5.28 2.41
N ILE A 90 8.11 -4.10 1.83
CA ILE A 90 6.88 -3.67 1.19
C ILE A 90 7.10 -3.73 -0.31
N ARG A 91 6.26 -4.51 -1.00
CA ARG A 91 6.28 -4.63 -2.46
C ARG A 91 5.17 -3.77 -3.07
N VAL A 92 5.53 -2.95 -4.05
CA VAL A 92 4.61 -2.05 -4.76
C VAL A 92 4.75 -2.28 -6.26
N LYS A 93 3.65 -2.64 -6.94
CA LYS A 93 3.64 -2.71 -8.40
C LYS A 93 3.69 -1.30 -8.98
N LEU A 94 4.64 -1.04 -9.85
CA LEU A 94 4.78 0.26 -10.51
C LEU A 94 3.91 0.31 -11.77
N SER A 95 3.39 1.50 -12.08
CA SER A 95 2.31 1.66 -13.04
C SER A 95 2.69 1.35 -14.49
N LYS A 96 3.97 1.44 -14.84
CA LYS A 96 4.49 1.22 -16.19
C LYS A 96 5.35 -0.03 -16.36
N GLY A 97 5.48 -0.85 -15.31
CA GLY A 97 6.27 -2.08 -15.36
C GLY A 97 7.18 -2.20 -14.14
N GLY A 98 7.56 -3.43 -13.82
CA GLY A 98 8.38 -3.75 -12.65
C GLY A 98 7.68 -3.52 -11.30
N SER A 99 8.45 -3.65 -10.24
CA SER A 99 8.00 -3.41 -8.87
C SER A 99 9.05 -2.68 -8.06
N LEU A 100 8.61 -1.87 -7.10
CA LEU A 100 9.46 -1.36 -6.02
C LEU A 100 9.39 -2.34 -4.85
N LEU A 101 10.54 -2.66 -4.27
CA LEU A 101 10.68 -3.44 -3.05
C LEU A 101 11.46 -2.61 -2.02
N VAL A 102 10.85 -2.33 -0.87
CA VAL A 102 11.46 -1.46 0.14
C VAL A 102 11.51 -2.16 1.47
N ASN A 103 12.70 -2.23 2.08
CA ASN A 103 12.82 -2.64 3.47
C ASN A 103 12.10 -1.63 4.39
N ARG A 104 11.32 -2.10 5.36
CA ARG A 104 10.57 -1.26 6.31
C ARG A 104 11.43 -0.30 7.12
N ASP A 105 12.68 -0.62 7.35
CA ASP A 105 13.65 0.23 8.05
C ASP A 105 14.06 1.45 7.19
N ASN A 106 13.77 1.44 5.88
CA ASN A 106 14.12 2.48 4.92
C ASN A 106 12.91 3.28 4.42
N ILE A 107 11.81 3.29 5.17
CA ILE A 107 10.60 4.05 4.78
C ILE A 107 10.85 5.56 4.78
N ASP A 108 11.66 6.07 5.70
CA ASP A 108 11.97 7.51 5.74
C ASP A 108 12.79 7.92 4.51
N ASP A 109 13.77 7.10 4.10
CA ASP A 109 14.53 7.30 2.87
C ASP A 109 13.64 7.27 1.63
N LEU A 110 12.67 6.34 1.59
CA LEU A 110 11.67 6.27 0.53
C LEU A 110 10.85 7.55 0.45
N LEU A 111 10.37 8.07 1.59
CA LEU A 111 9.57 9.27 1.64
C LEU A 111 10.37 10.51 1.23
N MET A 112 11.65 10.59 1.58
CA MET A 112 12.52 11.68 1.12
C MET A 112 12.76 11.62 -0.39
N SER A 113 12.90 10.42 -0.94
CA SER A 113 13.15 10.16 -2.36
C SER A 113 11.89 10.02 -3.22
N ILE A 114 10.69 10.15 -2.64
CA ILE A 114 9.41 9.93 -3.33
C ILE A 114 9.23 10.80 -4.59
N GLY A 115 9.86 11.97 -4.62
CA GLY A 115 9.86 12.89 -5.77
C GLY A 115 10.53 12.33 -7.03
N MET A 116 11.28 11.23 -6.94
CA MET A 116 11.83 10.51 -8.09
C MET A 116 10.74 9.79 -8.91
N PHE A 117 9.63 9.41 -8.26
CA PHE A 117 8.57 8.62 -8.88
C PHE A 117 7.55 9.49 -9.62
N SER A 118 6.88 8.92 -10.61
CA SER A 118 5.74 9.56 -11.28
C SER A 118 4.61 9.82 -10.27
N ALA A 119 3.79 10.87 -10.46
CA ALA A 119 2.68 11.18 -9.54
C ALA A 119 1.74 9.98 -9.31
N LYS A 120 1.56 9.14 -10.33
CA LYS A 120 0.78 7.90 -10.22
C LYS A 120 1.46 6.89 -9.28
N ASP A 121 2.76 6.67 -9.47
CA ASP A 121 3.52 5.72 -8.64
C ASP A 121 3.70 6.24 -7.20
N GLN A 122 3.86 7.55 -7.00
CA GLN A 122 3.84 8.16 -5.66
C GLN A 122 2.56 7.80 -4.89
N GLY A 123 1.40 7.86 -5.56
CA GLY A 123 0.12 7.45 -4.96
C GLY A 123 0.07 5.96 -4.61
N LEU A 124 0.57 5.09 -5.49
CA LEU A 124 0.64 3.64 -5.24
C LEU A 124 1.56 3.31 -4.07
N ILE A 125 2.72 3.96 -4.01
CA ILE A 125 3.70 3.81 -2.94
C ILE A 125 3.09 4.26 -1.61
N MET A 126 2.50 5.46 -1.56
CA MET A 126 1.88 5.98 -0.34
C MET A 126 0.77 5.05 0.16
N GLN A 127 -0.07 4.56 -0.75
CA GLN A 127 -1.14 3.62 -0.41
C GLN A 127 -0.58 2.31 0.16
N ALA A 128 0.51 1.79 -0.40
CA ALA A 128 1.15 0.56 0.08
C ALA A 128 1.76 0.76 1.47
N VAL A 129 2.46 1.86 1.70
CA VAL A 129 3.04 2.21 3.02
C VAL A 129 1.94 2.36 4.07
N MET A 130 0.84 3.05 3.75
CA MET A 130 -0.30 3.20 4.67
C MET A 130 -0.94 1.85 5.02
N LYS A 131 -1.16 0.99 4.02
CA LYS A 131 -1.71 -0.36 4.23
C LYS A 131 -0.79 -1.21 5.10
N ASP A 132 0.52 -1.14 4.88
CA ASP A 132 1.49 -1.89 5.67
C ASP A 132 1.49 -1.42 7.13
N LYS A 133 1.48 -0.10 7.38
CA LYS A 133 1.35 0.46 8.74
C LYS A 133 0.07 -0.01 9.45
N MET A 134 -1.06 -0.01 8.74
CA MET A 134 -2.33 -0.51 9.30
C MET A 134 -2.26 -2.01 9.62
N ALA A 135 -1.63 -2.80 8.76
CA ALA A 135 -1.46 -4.24 8.97
C ALA A 135 -0.54 -4.54 10.16
N GLN A 136 0.55 -3.79 10.32
CA GLN A 136 1.44 -3.92 11.49
C GLN A 136 0.73 -3.57 12.79
N ALA A 137 0.01 -2.45 12.83
CA ALA A 137 -0.75 -2.05 14.01
C ALA A 137 -1.83 -3.08 14.39
N ALA A 138 -2.49 -3.67 13.40
CA ALA A 138 -3.46 -4.74 13.64
C ALA A 138 -2.81 -6.02 14.21
N LYS A 139 -1.63 -6.40 13.72
CA LYS A 139 -0.87 -7.56 14.21
C LYS A 139 -0.39 -7.37 15.65
N GLN A 140 0.19 -6.22 15.96
CA GLN A 140 0.63 -5.89 17.32
C GLN A 140 -0.53 -5.98 18.30
N LYS A 141 -1.69 -5.39 17.93
CA LYS A 141 -2.88 -5.47 18.76
C LYS A 141 -3.38 -6.90 18.97
N SER A 142 -3.36 -7.77 17.95
CA SER A 142 -3.74 -9.17 18.13
C SER A 142 -2.78 -9.94 19.03
N GLU A 143 -1.47 -9.69 18.90
CA GLU A 143 -0.44 -10.33 19.73
C GLU A 143 -0.59 -9.92 21.20
N GLU A 144 -0.84 -8.62 21.47
CA GLU A 144 -1.14 -8.12 22.82
C GLU A 144 -2.38 -8.79 23.43
N HIS A 145 -3.46 -8.96 22.66
CA HIS A 145 -4.66 -9.64 23.13
C HIS A 145 -4.41 -11.13 23.44
N GLU A 146 -3.67 -11.85 22.58
CA GLU A 146 -3.33 -13.26 22.80
C GLU A 146 -2.45 -13.47 24.05
N GLU A 147 -1.54 -12.54 24.36
CA GLU A 147 -0.73 -12.60 25.59
C GLU A 147 -1.57 -12.36 26.85
N VAL A 148 -2.49 -11.39 26.81
CA VAL A 148 -3.40 -11.11 27.94
C VAL A 148 -4.33 -12.28 28.21
N ASP A 149 -4.88 -12.92 27.18
CA ASP A 149 -5.77 -14.07 27.34
C ASP A 149 -5.03 -15.27 27.97
N LYS A 150 -3.78 -15.54 27.56
CA LYS A 150 -2.94 -16.58 28.18
C LYS A 150 -2.66 -16.29 29.65
N LEU A 151 -2.35 -15.03 30.00
CA LEU A 151 -2.13 -14.62 31.40
C LEU A 151 -3.40 -14.79 32.24
N MET A 152 -4.57 -14.44 31.70
CA MET A 152 -5.85 -14.57 32.41
C MET A 152 -6.25 -16.03 32.63
N ASP A 153 -5.92 -16.94 31.72
CA ASP A 153 -6.18 -18.36 31.91
C ASP A 153 -5.24 -19.00 32.92
N MET A 154 -4.00 -18.54 33.05
CA MET A 154 -3.08 -18.99 34.10
C MET A 154 -3.49 -18.60 35.53
N VAL A 155 -4.31 -17.55 35.70
CA VAL A 155 -4.79 -17.08 37.02
C VAL A 155 -6.07 -17.79 37.46
N LYS A 156 -6.75 -18.53 36.57
CA LYS A 156 -7.99 -19.25 36.89
C LYS A 156 -7.79 -20.62 37.52
N ASP A 157 -6.55 -21.13 37.55
CA ASP A 157 -6.19 -22.44 38.08
C ASP A 157 -5.60 -22.42 39.52
N GLU A 158 -5.69 -21.28 40.23
CA GLU A 158 -5.42 -21.14 41.68
C GLU A 158 -6.71 -20.93 42.50
#